data_AF-A0A2G6BNN2-F1
#
_entry.id   AF-A0A2G6BNN2-F1
#
_cell.length_a   1.000
_cell.length_b   1.000
_cell.length_c   1.000
_cell.angle_alpha   90.00
_cell.angle_beta   90.00
_cell.angle_gamma   90.00
#
_symmetry.space_group_name_H-M   'P 1'
#
loop_
_entity.id
_entity.type
_entity.pdbx_description
1 polymer ?
#
loop_
_entity_poly.entity_id
_entity_poly.type
_entity_poly.pdbx_seq_one_letter_code
_entity_poly.pdbx_strand_id
1 'polypeptide(L)'
;MNYHKEIRQSYLGGFPILLLESFFWILAGFVWDFVSFKIGIMVIIISGTFFYPLTLLLQTILKRPKISKENPLNLLFTQISLIIPFSFPLIFLLVKENRILFFPALTIIVGAHYLPFIYPYKMKSYWILASLLVVGGSLFGFIMNENTHYCAYYTGSVLLLFAIINYYLIKREISKSTT
;
A
#
# COMPACT_ATOMS: atom_id res chain seq x y z
N MET A 1 -7.40 8.79 25.96
CA MET A 1 -6.56 8.98 24.74
C MET A 1 -7.35 8.52 23.52
N ASN A 2 -7.34 9.26 22.41
CA ASN A 2 -8.02 8.82 21.18
C ASN A 2 -7.02 8.06 20.29
N TYR A 3 -6.95 6.74 20.46
CA TYR A 3 -6.00 5.87 19.75
C TYR A 3 -6.11 5.95 18.22
N HIS A 4 -7.31 6.12 17.67
CA HIS A 4 -7.49 6.25 16.21
C HIS A 4 -6.94 7.59 15.69
N LYS A 5 -7.16 8.68 16.44
CA LYS A 5 -6.61 9.99 16.10
C LYS A 5 -5.09 9.97 16.14
N GLU A 6 -4.51 9.33 17.15
CA GLU A 6 -3.07 9.13 17.26
C GLU A 6 -2.51 8.42 16.01
N ILE A 7 -3.07 7.28 15.63
CA ILE A 7 -2.69 6.55 14.39
C ILE A 7 -2.73 7.48 13.16
N ARG A 8 -3.86 8.17 12.94
CA ARG A 8 -4.00 9.07 11.79
C ARG A 8 -2.94 10.17 11.78
N GLN A 9 -2.66 10.80 12.92
CA GLN A 9 -1.76 11.94 12.98
C GLN A 9 -0.29 11.53 12.94
N SER A 10 0.09 10.43 13.59
CA SER A 10 1.45 9.86 13.56
C SER A 10 1.84 9.42 12.15
N TYR A 11 0.94 8.70 11.45
CA TYR A 11 1.20 8.23 10.09
C TYR A 11 0.70 9.18 8.99
N LEU A 12 0.18 10.36 9.32
CA LEU A 12 -0.44 11.28 8.36
C LEU A 12 -1.47 10.58 7.43
N GLY A 13 -2.29 9.71 8.02
CA GLY A 13 -3.29 8.93 7.28
C GLY A 13 -2.67 7.87 6.36
N GLY A 14 -1.48 7.37 6.70
CA GLY A 14 -0.75 6.39 5.90
C GLY A 14 0.04 7.00 4.74
N PHE A 15 0.18 8.32 4.67
CA PHE A 15 0.95 8.99 3.61
C PHE A 15 2.35 8.41 3.39
N PRO A 16 3.20 8.18 4.42
CA PRO A 16 4.55 7.67 4.21
C PRO A 16 4.59 6.32 3.53
N ILE A 17 3.75 5.38 3.97
CA ILE A 17 3.72 4.03 3.41
C ILE A 17 3.16 4.05 1.98
N LEU A 18 2.04 4.74 1.75
CA LEU A 18 1.42 4.84 0.42
C LEU A 18 2.36 5.48 -0.62
N LEU A 19 3.15 6.48 -0.20
CA LEU A 19 4.14 7.13 -1.06
C LEU A 19 5.28 6.17 -1.43
N LEU A 20 5.80 5.42 -0.46
CA LEU A 20 6.86 4.43 -0.69
C LEU A 20 6.36 3.31 -1.59
N GLU A 21 5.18 2.76 -1.29
CA GLU A 21 4.58 1.72 -2.13
C GLU A 21 4.38 2.22 -3.55
N SER A 22 3.82 3.42 -3.73
CA SER A 22 3.65 4.03 -5.05
C SER A 22 4.97 4.05 -5.85
N PHE A 23 6.04 4.54 -5.24
CA PHE A 23 7.36 4.60 -5.88
C PHE A 23 7.83 3.21 -6.32
N PHE A 24 7.78 2.22 -5.42
CA PHE A 24 8.27 0.87 -5.73
C PHE A 24 7.38 0.11 -6.71
N TRP A 25 6.07 0.37 -6.74
CA TRP A 25 5.16 -0.17 -7.74
C TRP A 25 5.47 0.37 -9.14
N ILE A 26 5.68 1.69 -9.27
CA ILE A 26 6.08 2.31 -10.54
C ILE A 26 7.47 1.81 -10.96
N LEU A 27 8.42 1.74 -10.02
CA LEU A 27 9.76 1.22 -10.30
C LEU A 27 9.73 -0.24 -10.74
N ALA A 28 8.90 -1.08 -10.11
CA ALA A 28 8.74 -2.48 -10.49
C ALA A 28 8.17 -2.63 -11.92
N GLY A 29 7.18 -1.80 -12.29
CA GLY A 29 6.67 -1.73 -13.67
C GLY A 29 7.75 -1.28 -14.65
N PHE A 30 8.49 -0.22 -14.32
CA PHE A 30 9.58 0.28 -15.16
C PHE A 30 10.67 -0.77 -15.39
N VAL A 31 11.11 -1.45 -14.33
CA VAL A 31 12.12 -2.50 -14.42
C VAL A 31 11.60 -3.73 -15.17
N TRP A 32 10.31 -4.04 -15.04
CA TRP A 32 9.68 -5.08 -15.85
C TRP A 32 9.78 -4.78 -17.35
N ASP A 33 9.44 -3.55 -17.76
CA ASP A 33 9.38 -3.12 -19.16
C ASP A 33 10.75 -2.99 -19.80
N PHE A 34 11.72 -2.44 -19.07
CA PHE A 34 13.01 -2.03 -19.64
C PHE A 34 14.20 -2.92 -19.25
N VAL A 35 14.04 -3.83 -18.28
CA VAL A 35 15.14 -4.69 -17.81
C VAL A 35 14.78 -6.16 -17.89
N SER A 36 13.87 -6.64 -17.04
CA SER A 36 13.29 -7.97 -17.13
C SER A 36 12.12 -8.15 -16.17
N PHE A 37 11.18 -9.02 -16.55
CA PHE A 37 10.05 -9.37 -15.69
C PHE A 37 10.48 -9.91 -14.32
N LYS A 38 11.54 -10.75 -14.27
CA LYS A 38 12.03 -11.36 -13.02
C LYS A 38 12.52 -10.29 -12.05
N ILE A 39 13.31 -9.33 -12.53
CA ILE A 39 13.85 -8.26 -11.69
C ILE A 39 12.71 -7.33 -11.26
N GLY A 40 11.73 -7.03 -12.13
CA GLY A 40 10.54 -6.25 -11.75
C GLY A 40 9.76 -6.88 -10.58
N ILE A 41 9.54 -8.19 -10.64
CA ILE A 41 8.95 -8.97 -9.53
C ILE A 41 9.82 -8.87 -8.26
N MET A 42 11.14 -9.04 -8.39
CA MET A 42 12.05 -8.98 -7.24
C MET A 42 12.06 -7.59 -6.59
N VAL A 43 11.96 -6.51 -7.37
CA VAL A 43 11.90 -5.13 -6.85
C VAL A 43 10.73 -4.98 -5.88
N ILE A 44 9.52 -5.41 -6.25
CA ILE A 44 8.35 -5.22 -5.38
C ILE A 44 8.40 -6.15 -4.15
N ILE A 45 8.88 -7.39 -4.29
CA ILE A 45 8.99 -8.33 -3.17
C ILE A 45 10.02 -7.87 -2.16
N ILE A 46 11.22 -7.48 -2.63
CA ILE A 46 12.30 -7.04 -1.76
C ILE A 46 11.91 -5.73 -1.07
N SER A 47 11.39 -4.75 -1.83
CA SER A 47 10.97 -3.48 -1.25
C SER A 47 9.88 -3.63 -0.19
N GLY A 48 8.95 -4.59 -0.35
CA GLY A 48 7.95 -4.94 0.66
C GLY A 48 8.53 -5.27 2.04
N THR A 49 9.73 -5.85 2.10
CA THR A 49 10.44 -6.12 3.37
C THR A 49 10.92 -4.83 4.05
N PHE A 50 11.22 -3.80 3.26
CA PHE A 50 11.75 -2.52 3.74
C PHE A 50 10.68 -1.44 3.93
N PHE A 51 9.43 -1.68 3.53
CA PHE A 51 8.34 -0.70 3.67
C PHE A 51 8.15 -0.19 5.09
N TYR A 52 8.15 -1.06 6.10
CA TYR A 52 8.03 -0.66 7.49
C TYR A 52 9.21 0.19 8.00
N PRO A 53 10.49 -0.25 7.90
CA PRO A 53 11.61 0.59 8.35
C PRO A 53 11.72 1.91 7.57
N LEU A 54 11.44 1.92 6.27
CA LEU A 54 11.41 3.16 5.48
C LEU A 54 10.28 4.09 5.91
N THR A 55 9.12 3.53 6.30
CA THR A 55 8.00 4.31 6.87
C THR A 55 8.39 4.95 8.21
N LEU A 56 9.15 4.26 9.06
CA LEU A 56 9.68 4.83 10.30
C LEU A 56 10.70 5.95 10.03
N LEU A 57 11.57 5.76 9.05
CA LEU A 57 12.54 6.78 8.61
C LEU A 57 11.81 8.04 8.11
N LEU A 58 10.81 7.87 7.24
CA LEU A 58 10.06 8.99 6.69
C LEU A 58 9.24 9.73 7.76
N GLN A 59 8.67 9.02 8.74
CA GLN A 59 8.03 9.67 9.90
C GLN A 59 9.01 10.52 10.71
N THR A 60 10.26 10.05 10.87
CA THR A 60 11.31 10.78 11.58
C THR A 60 11.67 12.06 10.82
N ILE A 61 11.86 11.97 9.50
CA ILE A 61 12.12 13.12 8.62
C ILE A 61 10.96 14.14 8.69
N LEU A 62 9.72 13.65 8.69
CA LEU A 62 8.51 14.46 8.79
C LEU A 62 8.21 14.94 10.22
N LYS A 63 9.11 14.65 11.18
CA LYS A 63 8.98 15.03 12.60
C LYS A 63 7.61 14.65 13.18
N ARG A 64 7.12 13.44 12.89
CA ARG A 64 5.83 12.95 13.39
C ARG A 64 5.99 12.26 14.74
N PRO A 65 5.00 12.38 15.65
CA PRO A 65 5.05 11.71 16.94
C PRO A 65 4.98 10.19 16.76
N LYS A 66 5.75 9.46 17.56
CA LYS A 66 5.64 8.00 17.64
C LYS A 66 4.32 7.62 18.29
N ILE A 67 3.80 6.46 17.93
CA ILE A 67 2.60 5.90 18.55
C ILE A 67 2.95 5.35 19.93
N SER A 68 2.05 5.57 20.89
CA SER A 68 2.17 5.07 22.25
C SER A 68 2.18 3.54 22.27
N LYS A 69 2.93 2.95 23.22
CA LYS A 69 3.01 1.48 23.37
C LYS A 69 1.69 0.89 23.86
N GLU A 70 0.89 1.69 24.56
CA GLU A 70 -0.42 1.35 25.12
C GLU A 70 -1.52 1.35 24.05
N ASN A 71 -1.23 1.81 22.83
CA ASN A 71 -2.20 1.80 21.74
C ASN A 71 -2.40 0.35 21.24
N PRO A 72 -3.58 -0.27 21.47
CA PRO A 72 -3.82 -1.66 21.12
C PRO A 72 -3.84 -1.91 19.61
N LEU A 73 -3.95 -0.85 18.80
CA LEU A 73 -3.95 -0.94 17.33
C LEU A 73 -2.58 -1.29 16.76
N ASN A 74 -1.48 -1.14 17.52
CA ASN A 74 -0.15 -1.53 17.04
C ASN A 74 -0.07 -3.01 16.66
N LEU A 75 -0.67 -3.90 17.48
CA LEU A 75 -0.70 -5.33 17.19
C LEU A 75 -1.50 -5.64 15.91
N LEU A 76 -2.58 -4.89 15.71
CA LEU A 76 -3.43 -5.03 14.52
C LEU A 76 -2.65 -4.68 13.24
N PHE A 77 -1.81 -3.63 13.26
CA PHE A 77 -0.97 -3.28 12.09
C PHE A 77 0.00 -4.41 11.73
N THR A 78 0.62 -5.05 12.72
CA THR A 78 1.49 -6.21 12.50
C THR A 78 0.72 -7.36 11.85
N GLN A 79 -0.46 -7.71 12.37
CA GLN A 79 -1.29 -8.77 11.81
C GLN A 79 -1.72 -8.48 10.37
N ILE A 80 -2.16 -7.25 10.09
CA ILE A 80 -2.56 -6.82 8.75
C ILE A 80 -1.37 -6.89 7.78
N SER A 81 -0.17 -6.50 8.23
CA SER A 81 1.05 -6.53 7.42
C SER A 81 1.47 -7.94 7.02
N LEU A 82 1.12 -8.97 7.80
CA LEU A 82 1.42 -10.37 7.48
C LEU A 82 0.54 -10.94 6.35
N ILE A 83 -0.56 -10.28 5.99
CA ILE A 83 -1.46 -10.73 4.91
C ILE A 83 -0.71 -10.80 3.57
N ILE A 84 0.12 -9.79 3.26
CA ILE A 84 0.89 -9.76 2.01
C ILE A 84 1.91 -10.91 1.93
N PRO A 85 2.86 -11.08 2.88
CA PRO A 85 3.83 -12.16 2.79
C PRO A 85 3.20 -13.55 2.79
N PHE A 86 2.12 -13.75 3.54
CA PHE A 86 1.40 -15.03 3.56
C PHE A 86 0.59 -15.32 2.29
N SER A 87 0.36 -14.32 1.44
CA SER A 87 -0.29 -14.50 0.15
C SER A 87 0.67 -14.93 -0.97
N PHE A 88 1.99 -14.73 -0.80
CA PHE A 88 2.97 -15.04 -1.85
C PHE A 88 2.96 -16.51 -2.31
N PRO A 89 2.77 -17.53 -1.45
CA PRO A 89 2.61 -18.90 -1.91
C PRO A 89 1.52 -19.05 -2.98
N LEU A 90 0.37 -18.41 -2.79
CA LEU A 90 -0.73 -18.43 -3.76
C LEU A 90 -0.36 -17.67 -5.05
N ILE A 91 0.27 -16.50 -4.93
CA ILE A 91 0.74 -15.73 -6.09
C ILE A 91 1.75 -16.54 -6.91
N PHE A 92 2.69 -17.22 -6.27
CA PHE A 92 3.70 -18.01 -6.97
C PHE A 92 3.10 -19.23 -7.67
N LEU A 93 2.09 -19.88 -7.09
CA LEU A 93 1.34 -20.93 -7.76
C LEU A 93 0.66 -20.39 -9.03
N LEU A 94 0.04 -19.22 -8.98
CA LEU A 94 -0.58 -18.58 -10.14
C LEU A 94 0.44 -18.20 -11.22
N VAL A 95 1.57 -17.61 -10.82
CA VAL A 95 2.64 -17.14 -11.72
C VAL A 95 3.40 -18.27 -12.38
N LYS A 96 3.44 -19.45 -11.76
CA LYS A 96 3.99 -20.66 -12.36
C LYS A 96 3.24 -21.02 -13.65
N GLU A 97 1.92 -20.90 -13.64
CA GLU A 97 1.06 -21.18 -14.78
C GLU A 97 1.03 -20.00 -15.76
N ASN A 98 0.88 -18.77 -15.25
CA ASN A 98 0.86 -17.59 -16.08
C ASN A 98 1.53 -16.37 -15.42
N ARG A 99 2.74 -16.04 -15.89
CA ARG A 99 3.59 -15.00 -15.30
C ARG A 99 3.00 -13.60 -15.42
N ILE A 100 2.21 -13.35 -16.46
CA ILE A 100 1.61 -12.03 -16.68
C ILE A 100 0.56 -11.68 -15.61
N LEU A 101 0.07 -12.68 -14.85
CA LEU A 101 -0.91 -12.46 -13.78
C LEU A 101 -0.29 -11.98 -12.45
N PHE A 102 1.04 -11.85 -12.34
CA PHE A 102 1.69 -11.44 -11.09
C PHE A 102 1.16 -10.09 -10.57
N PHE A 103 1.26 -9.03 -11.37
CA PHE A 103 0.86 -7.68 -10.94
C PHE A 103 -0.64 -7.53 -10.71
N PRO A 104 -1.54 -8.06 -11.57
CA PRO A 104 -2.97 -8.09 -11.28
C PRO A 104 -3.30 -8.79 -9.96
N ALA A 105 -2.77 -9.99 -9.73
CA ALA A 105 -3.05 -10.76 -8.53
C ALA A 105 -2.53 -10.05 -7.28
N LEU A 106 -1.29 -9.55 -7.32
CA LEU A 106 -0.72 -8.79 -6.21
C LEU A 106 -1.51 -7.50 -5.95
N THR A 107 -2.00 -6.82 -6.99
CA THR A 107 -2.82 -5.61 -6.86
C THR A 107 -4.13 -5.89 -6.12
N ILE A 108 -4.81 -6.99 -6.45
CA ILE A 108 -6.03 -7.42 -5.75
C ILE A 108 -5.73 -7.69 -4.27
N ILE A 109 -4.65 -8.42 -4.00
CA ILE A 109 -4.23 -8.76 -2.63
C ILE A 109 -3.87 -7.50 -1.84
N VAL A 110 -3.16 -6.54 -2.44
CA VAL A 110 -2.85 -5.25 -1.80
C VAL A 110 -4.12 -4.45 -1.55
N GLY A 111 -5.08 -4.43 -2.49
CA GLY A 111 -6.39 -3.85 -2.27
C GLY A 111 -7.15 -4.48 -1.09
N ALA A 112 -7.16 -5.82 -1.01
CA ALA A 112 -7.77 -6.57 0.08
C ALA A 112 -7.06 -6.31 1.43
N HIS A 113 -5.74 -6.20 1.41
CA HIS A 113 -4.92 -5.81 2.57
C HIS A 113 -5.24 -4.39 3.07
N TYR A 114 -5.70 -3.49 2.19
CA TYR A 114 -6.11 -2.13 2.58
C TYR A 114 -7.48 -2.04 3.28
N LEU A 115 -8.35 -3.06 3.16
CA LEU A 115 -9.66 -3.06 3.82
C LEU A 115 -9.55 -3.01 5.36
N PRO A 116 -8.76 -3.87 6.03
CA PRO A 116 -8.59 -3.81 7.48
C PRO A 116 -8.15 -2.44 8.02
N PHE A 117 -7.43 -1.62 7.23
CA PHE A 117 -6.99 -0.28 7.65
C PHE A 117 -8.14 0.74 7.80
N ILE A 118 -9.33 0.44 7.29
CA ILE A 118 -10.54 1.25 7.54
C ILE A 118 -10.77 1.40 9.04
N TYR A 119 -10.58 0.32 9.83
CA TYR A 119 -10.84 0.33 11.27
C TYR A 119 -9.87 1.23 12.06
N PRO A 120 -8.53 1.05 12.00
CA PRO A 120 -7.61 1.88 12.75
C PRO A 120 -7.61 3.34 12.30
N TYR A 121 -7.62 3.60 10.98
CA TYR A 121 -7.60 4.98 10.48
C TYR A 121 -8.96 5.67 10.61
N LYS A 122 -10.09 4.96 10.51
CA LYS A 122 -11.44 5.55 10.44
C LYS A 122 -11.59 6.58 9.30
N MET A 123 -10.94 6.33 8.16
CA MET A 123 -10.98 7.21 6.99
C MET A 123 -11.73 6.53 5.84
N LYS A 124 -12.70 7.24 5.23
CA LYS A 124 -13.43 6.76 4.04
C LYS A 124 -12.50 6.53 2.83
N SER A 125 -11.35 7.19 2.79
CA SER A 125 -10.39 7.02 1.70
C SER A 125 -9.91 5.57 1.57
N TYR A 126 -9.79 4.81 2.67
CA TYR A 126 -9.39 3.40 2.59
C TYR A 126 -10.45 2.49 1.96
N TRP A 127 -11.75 2.80 2.13
CA TRP A 127 -12.81 2.07 1.40
C TRP A 127 -12.65 2.24 -0.11
N ILE A 128 -12.42 3.47 -0.55
CA ILE A 128 -12.29 3.80 -1.97
C ILE A 128 -10.98 3.22 -2.52
N LEU A 129 -9.86 3.38 -1.81
CA LEU A 129 -8.56 2.83 -2.17
C LEU A 129 -8.63 1.31 -2.37
N ALA A 130 -9.12 0.59 -1.36
CA ALA A 130 -9.24 -0.87 -1.42
C ALA A 130 -10.10 -1.32 -2.60
N SER A 131 -11.25 -0.66 -2.80
CA SER A 131 -12.17 -0.97 -3.90
C SER A 131 -11.53 -0.74 -5.27
N LEU A 132 -10.84 0.39 -5.45
CA LEU A 132 -10.15 0.71 -6.70
C LEU A 132 -9.07 -0.33 -7.01
N LEU A 133 -8.25 -0.71 -6.02
CA LEU A 133 -7.20 -1.71 -6.24
C LEU A 133 -7.77 -3.09 -6.54
N VAL A 134 -8.79 -3.56 -5.79
CA VAL A 134 -9.41 -4.86 -6.04
C VAL A 134 -10.08 -4.91 -7.41
N VAL A 135 -10.89 -3.90 -7.75
CA VAL A 135 -11.59 -3.85 -9.04
C VAL A 135 -10.59 -3.65 -10.18
N GLY A 136 -9.65 -2.72 -10.04
CA GLY A 136 -8.62 -2.45 -11.05
C GLY A 136 -7.77 -3.68 -11.33
N GLY A 137 -7.20 -4.31 -10.30
CA GLY A 137 -6.43 -5.55 -10.46
C GLY A 137 -7.25 -6.67 -11.10
N SER A 138 -8.54 -6.79 -10.77
CA SER A 138 -9.44 -7.75 -11.40
C SER A 138 -9.66 -7.44 -12.89
N LEU A 139 -9.92 -6.18 -13.25
CA LEU A 139 -10.09 -5.77 -14.64
C LEU A 139 -8.83 -6.02 -15.46
N PHE A 140 -7.65 -5.68 -14.92
CA PHE A 140 -6.38 -6.01 -15.56
C PHE A 140 -6.22 -7.53 -15.75
N GLY A 141 -6.56 -8.34 -14.74
CA GLY A 141 -6.39 -9.79 -14.79
C GLY A 141 -7.38 -10.53 -15.71
N PHE A 142 -8.63 -10.06 -15.81
CA PHE A 142 -9.69 -10.72 -16.57
C PHE A 142 -9.84 -10.19 -18.00
N ILE A 143 -9.50 -8.92 -18.26
CA ILE A 143 -9.78 -8.27 -19.55
C ILE A 143 -8.51 -8.10 -20.38
N MET A 144 -7.35 -7.86 -19.75
CA MET A 144 -6.12 -7.59 -20.49
C MET A 144 -5.32 -8.88 -20.73
N ASN A 145 -4.99 -9.15 -21.99
CA ASN A 145 -4.35 -10.41 -22.38
C ASN A 145 -2.81 -10.37 -22.38
N GLU A 146 -2.19 -9.25 -22.79
CA GLU A 146 -0.72 -9.19 -22.95
C GLU A 146 -0.06 -8.08 -22.12
N ASN A 147 -0.84 -7.06 -21.73
CA ASN A 147 -0.35 -5.82 -21.14
C ASN A 147 -0.72 -5.67 -19.65
N THR A 148 -0.87 -6.79 -18.95
CA THR A 148 -1.24 -6.82 -17.53
C THR A 148 -0.19 -6.21 -16.61
N HIS A 149 1.06 -6.10 -17.05
CA HIS A 149 2.14 -5.45 -16.30
C HIS A 149 1.88 -3.95 -16.10
N TYR A 150 1.08 -3.31 -16.96
CA TYR A 150 0.61 -1.93 -16.72
C TYR A 150 -0.24 -1.78 -15.45
N CYS A 151 -0.74 -2.89 -14.90
CA CYS A 151 -1.37 -2.91 -13.58
C CYS A 151 -0.42 -2.39 -12.50
N ALA A 152 0.91 -2.54 -12.67
CA ALA A 152 1.89 -2.00 -11.73
C ALA A 152 1.84 -0.47 -11.67
N TYR A 153 1.81 0.20 -12.82
CA TYR A 153 1.70 1.65 -12.89
C TYR A 153 0.33 2.14 -12.41
N TYR A 154 -0.74 1.40 -12.73
CA TYR A 154 -2.07 1.69 -12.22
C TYR A 154 -2.06 1.71 -10.69
N THR A 155 -1.58 0.63 -10.06
CA THR A 155 -1.50 0.49 -8.61
C THR A 155 -0.63 1.58 -7.99
N GLY A 156 0.56 1.80 -8.55
CA GLY A 156 1.46 2.86 -8.09
C GLY A 156 0.86 4.26 -8.20
N SER A 157 0.07 4.54 -9.24
CA SER A 157 -0.61 5.83 -9.45
C SER A 157 -1.78 6.02 -8.47
N VAL A 158 -2.58 4.97 -8.25
CA VAL A 158 -3.68 5.01 -7.28
C VAL A 158 -3.12 5.22 -5.87
N LEU A 159 -2.06 4.50 -5.48
CA LEU A 159 -1.40 4.67 -4.19
C LEU A 159 -0.85 6.09 -4.01
N LEU A 160 -0.24 6.67 -5.06
CA LEU A 160 0.25 8.05 -5.03
C LEU A 160 -0.87 9.05 -4.78
N LEU A 161 -1.96 8.92 -5.53
CA LEU A 161 -3.14 9.78 -5.39
C LEU A 161 -3.68 9.72 -3.96
N PHE A 162 -3.80 8.52 -3.38
CA PHE A 162 -4.30 8.35 -2.03
C PHE A 162 -3.31 8.79 -0.95
N ALA A 163 -2.00 8.67 -1.19
CA ALA A 163 -0.98 9.27 -0.32
C ALA A 163 -1.23 10.78 -0.20
N ILE A 164 -1.37 11.47 -1.34
CA ILE A 164 -1.59 12.91 -1.41
C ILE A 164 -2.93 13.30 -0.77
N ILE A 165 -4.02 12.60 -1.09
CA ILE A 165 -5.35 12.85 -0.50
C ILE A 165 -5.29 12.70 1.03
N ASN A 166 -4.74 11.59 1.53
CA ASN A 166 -4.69 11.33 2.97
C ASN A 166 -3.83 12.38 3.70
N TYR A 167 -2.69 12.77 3.11
CA TYR A 167 -1.86 13.84 3.66
C TYR A 167 -2.65 15.14 3.87
N TYR A 168 -3.40 15.60 2.85
CA TYR A 168 -4.18 16.83 2.95
C TYR A 168 -5.37 16.71 3.91
N LEU A 169 -6.03 15.55 3.97
CA LEU A 169 -7.11 15.30 4.93
C LEU A 169 -6.60 15.42 6.38
N ILE A 170 -5.47 14.80 6.69
CA ILE A 170 -4.92 14.83 8.05
C ILE A 170 -4.29 16.17 8.38
N LYS A 171 -3.66 16.85 7.43
CA LYS A 171 -3.16 18.21 7.64
C LYS A 171 -4.27 19.18 8.04
N ARG A 172 -5.46 19.06 7.41
CA ARG A 172 -6.67 19.82 7.79
C ARG A 172 -7.19 19.42 9.18
N GLU A 173 -7.18 18.12 9.51
CA GLU A 173 -7.56 17.64 10.86
C GLU A 173 -6.65 18.22 11.95
N ILE A 174 -5.34 18.24 11.73
CA ILE A 174 -4.36 18.77 12.68
C ILE A 174 -4.56 20.28 12.88
N SER A 175 -4.69 21.05 11.79
CA SER A 175 -4.90 22.51 11.83
C SER A 175 -6.14 22.90 12.63
N LYS A 176 -7.25 22.18 12.49
CA LYS A 176 -8.50 22.44 13.26
C LYS A 176 -8.39 22.11 14.74
N SER A 177 -7.40 21.31 15.14
CA SER A 177 -7.20 20.94 16.54
C SER A 177 -6.25 21.87 17.30
N THR A 178 -5.58 22.78 16.59
CA THR A 178 -4.66 23.80 17.14
C THR A 178 -5.29 25.19 17.22
N THR A 179 -6.49 25.37 16.65
CA THR A 179 -7.34 26.56 16.76
C THR A 179 -8.41 26.32 17.81
#